data_AF-A0A953G815-F1
#
_entry.id   AF-A0A953G815-F1
#
_cell.length_a   1.000
_cell.length_b   1.000
_cell.length_c   1.000
_cell.angle_alpha   90.00
_cell.angle_beta   90.00
_cell.angle_gamma   90.00
#
_symmetry.space_group_name_H-M   'P 1'
#
loop_
_entity.id
_entity.type
_entity.pdbx_description
1 polymer ?
#
loop_
_entity_poly.entity_id
_entity_poly.type
_entity_poly.pdbx_seq_one_letter_code
_entity_poly.pdbx_strand_id
1 'polypeptide(L)' 'MVACKPSKPANKIESQDLTGPEYTSAFICPMHCKGSGSDHPGECPVCHMPLEKNENFKTDSIK' A
#
# COMPACT_ATOMS: atom_id res chain seq x y z
N MET A 1 -15.06 -0.74 -26.93
CA MET A 1 -13.63 -1.09 -26.95
C MET A 1 -12.98 -0.45 -25.74
N VAL A 2 -12.92 -1.12 -24.59
CA VAL A 2 -11.91 -0.88 -23.55
C VAL A 2 -11.66 -2.23 -22.91
N ALA A 3 -10.57 -2.86 -23.32
CA ALA A 3 -10.10 -4.11 -22.75
C ALA A 3 -9.20 -3.78 -21.56
N CYS A 4 -9.66 -4.08 -20.35
CA CYS A 4 -8.78 -4.24 -19.19
C CYS A 4 -8.86 -5.68 -18.72
N LYS A 5 -8.01 -6.53 -19.32
CA LYS A 5 -7.45 -7.71 -18.65
C LYS A 5 -6.40 -7.19 -17.65
N PRO A 6 -6.31 -7.81 -16.46
CA PRO A 6 -5.09 -8.57 -16.22
C PRO A 6 -5.33 -9.96 -15.64
N SER A 7 -4.40 -10.84 -16.00
CA SER A 7 -4.35 -12.27 -15.72
C SER A 7 -3.82 -12.57 -14.30
N LYS A 8 -4.31 -13.65 -13.69
CA LYS A 8 -3.93 -14.32 -12.41
C LYS A 8 -2.41 -14.57 -12.20
N PRO A 9 -1.92 -14.70 -10.94
CA PRO A 9 -2.01 -15.96 -10.14
C PRO A 9 -2.48 -15.71 -8.68
N ALA A 10 -3.40 -16.47 -8.06
CA ALA A 10 -3.36 -17.88 -7.66
C ALA A 10 -2.39 -18.24 -6.49
N ASN A 11 -2.49 -17.58 -5.31
CA ASN A 11 -2.34 -18.25 -4.01
C ASN A 11 -2.92 -17.43 -2.83
N LYS A 12 -4.00 -17.96 -2.22
CA LYS A 12 -4.42 -17.92 -0.80
C LYS A 12 -3.77 -16.82 0.08
N ILE A 13 -4.46 -15.79 0.56
CA ILE A 13 -5.54 -15.78 1.58
C ILE A 13 -6.43 -14.55 1.32
N GLU A 14 -7.74 -14.74 1.48
CA GLU A 14 -8.82 -13.75 1.43
C GLU A 14 -8.52 -12.48 2.24
N SER A 15 -8.57 -11.29 1.63
CA SER A 15 -9.52 -10.21 1.93
C SER A 15 -8.97 -8.81 1.58
N GLN A 16 -9.83 -8.04 0.90
CA GLN A 16 -9.81 -6.58 0.73
C GLN A 16 -8.78 -5.98 -0.25
N ASP A 17 -9.35 -5.40 -1.30
CA ASP A 17 -8.77 -4.45 -2.25
C ASP A 17 -8.15 -3.24 -1.51
N LEU A 18 -6.98 -3.42 -0.89
CA LEU A 18 -6.20 -2.41 -0.18
C LEU A 18 -4.80 -2.29 -0.81
N THR A 19 -4.71 -2.49 -2.12
CA THR A 19 -3.46 -2.37 -2.91
C THR A 19 -2.99 -0.91 -3.06
N GLY A 20 -3.57 0.02 -2.31
CA GLY A 20 -3.20 1.42 -2.31
C GLY A 20 -1.84 1.64 -1.66
N PRO A 21 -1.11 2.70 -2.06
CA PRO A 21 0.16 3.06 -1.46
C PRO A 21 0.01 3.27 0.06
N GLU A 22 -1.17 3.67 0.54
CA GLU A 22 -1.48 3.86 1.97
C GLU A 22 -1.42 2.60 2.86
N TYR A 23 -1.30 1.40 2.30
CA TYR A 23 -1.13 0.13 3.04
C TYR A 23 0.09 -0.67 2.58
N THR A 24 0.61 -0.36 1.39
CA THR A 24 1.65 -1.14 0.71
C THR A 24 2.96 -0.37 0.56
N SER A 25 3.10 0.83 1.13
CA SER A 25 4.37 1.59 1.11
C SER A 25 5.16 1.41 2.41
N ALA A 26 6.46 1.69 2.36
CA ALA A 26 7.36 1.65 3.52
C ALA A 26 6.95 2.60 4.64
N PHE A 27 6.30 3.72 4.30
CA PHE A 27 5.75 4.70 5.22
C PHE A 27 4.29 4.99 4.87
N ILE A 28 3.41 4.85 5.86
CA ILE A 28 1.96 5.00 5.71
C ILE A 28 1.43 6.06 6.66
N CYS A 29 0.32 6.70 6.29
CA CYS A 29 -0.36 7.61 7.20
C CYS A 29 -1.22 6.78 8.16
N PRO A 30 -1.20 7.04 9.48
CA PRO A 30 -2.03 6.31 10.46
C PRO A 30 -3.53 6.47 10.21
N MET A 31 -3.94 7.57 9.58
CA MET A 31 -5.32 7.80 9.12
C MET A 31 -5.64 7.12 7.78
N HIS A 32 -4.67 6.44 7.16
CA HIS A 32 -4.76 5.82 5.84
C HIS A 32 -5.35 6.74 4.78
N CYS A 33 -4.88 8.00 4.74
CA CYS A 33 -5.30 8.94 3.71
C CYS A 33 -4.88 8.44 2.32
N LYS A 34 -5.76 8.58 1.33
CA LYS A 34 -5.53 8.08 -0.03
C LYS A 34 -4.27 8.66 -0.65
N GLY A 35 -3.36 7.80 -1.13
CA GLY A 35 -2.12 8.27 -1.75
C GLY A 35 -1.06 8.75 -0.76
N SER A 36 -1.20 8.46 0.53
CA SER A 36 -0.22 8.91 1.55
C SER A 36 1.01 8.02 1.65
N GLY A 37 0.97 6.84 1.04
CA GLY A 37 2.10 5.93 1.04
C GLY A 37 3.34 6.54 0.41
N SER A 38 4.46 6.46 1.13
CA SER A 38 5.76 6.92 0.66
C SER A 38 6.83 5.86 0.92
N ASP A 39 7.83 5.80 0.05
CA ASP A 39 9.01 4.95 0.28
C ASP A 39 10.01 5.60 1.25
N HIS A 40 9.87 6.91 1.49
CA HIS A 40 10.73 7.72 2.33
C HIS A 40 10.01 8.20 3.60
N PRO A 41 10.73 8.36 4.73
CA PRO A 41 10.19 8.99 5.92
C PRO A 41 9.90 10.47 5.62
N GLY A 42 8.76 10.95 6.08
CA GLY A 42 8.35 12.33 5.84
C GLY A 42 6.96 12.62 6.41
N GLU A 43 6.33 13.65 5.86
CA GLU A 43 4.97 14.04 6.22
C GLU A 43 3.99 13.66 5.11
N CYS A 44 2.81 13.21 5.52
CA CYS A 44 1.72 12.84 4.64
C CYS A 44 1.24 14.07 3.85
N PRO A 45 1.18 14.04 2.50
CA PRO A 45 0.83 15.20 1.68
C PRO A 45 -0.64 15.61 1.78
N VAL A 46 -1.49 14.78 2.40
CA VAL A 46 -2.93 15.04 2.56
C VAL A 46 -3.24 15.77 3.87
N CYS A 47 -2.74 15.25 4.99
CA CYS A 47 -3.04 15.74 6.34
C CYS A 47 -1.84 16.43 7.02
N HIS A 48 -0.67 16.46 6.39
CA HIS A 48 0.56 17.06 6.93
C HIS A 48 0.98 16.47 8.29
N MET A 49 0.64 15.21 8.54
CA MET A 49 1.08 14.47 9.73
C MET A 49 2.30 13.61 9.40
N PRO A 50 3.16 13.28 10.38
CA PRO A 50 4.28 12.38 10.15
C PRO A 50 3.79 11.00 9.69
N LEU A 51 4.42 10.47 8.63
CA LEU A 51 4.17 9.12 8.15
C LEU A 51 4.85 8.10 9.06
N GLU A 52 4.17 7.01 9.35
CA GLU A 52 4.67 5.94 10.19
C GLU A 52 5.24 4.81 9.35
N LYS A 53 6.31 4.19 9.85
CA LYS A 53 6.95 3.08 9.15
C LYS A 53 6.03 1.86 9.16
N ASN A 54 5.73 1.37 7.96
CA ASN A 54 4.95 0.17 7.78
C ASN A 54 5.85 -1.06 7.98
N GLU A 55 5.77 -1.67 9.15
CA GLU A 55 6.50 -2.92 9.47
C GLU A 55 6.03 -4.09 8.58
N ASN A 56 4.84 -3.97 7.98
CA ASN A 56 4.26 -4.93 7.05
C ASN A 56 4.71 -4.70 5.59
N PHE A 57 5.49 -3.64 5.30
CA PHE A 57 6.15 -3.44 4.00
C PHE A 57 7.31 -4.42 3.78
N LYS A 58 7.05 -5.70 3.97
CA LYS A 58 7.93 -6.77 3.51
C LYS A 58 7.22 -7.37 2.33
N THR A 59 7.73 -7.04 1.15
CA THR A 59 7.49 -7.76 -0.09
C THR A 59 7.40 -9.22 0.26
N ASP A 60 6.21 -9.77 0.05
CA ASP A 60 5.85 -11.19 0.06
C ASP A 60 7.05 -12.01 -0.44
N SER A 61 7.94 -12.32 0.50
CA SER A 61 9.11 -13.15 0.28
C SER A 61 8.66 -14.52 0.74
N ILE A 62 7.73 -15.06 -0.02
CA ILE A 62 7.44 -16.48 -0.03
C ILE A 62 8.72 -17.14 -0.52
N LYS A 63 9.50 -17.63 0.45
CA LYS A 63 10.57 -18.60 0.26
C LYS A 63 10.02 -19.89 -0.31
#